data_AF-A6GHL8-F1
#
_entry.id   AF-A6GHL8-F1
#
_cell.length_a   1.000
_cell.length_b   1.000
_cell.length_c   1.000
_cell.angle_alpha   90.00
_cell.angle_beta   90.00
_cell.angle_gamma   90.00
#
_symmetry.space_group_name_H-M   'P 1'
#
loop_
_entity.id
_entity.type
_entity.pdbx_description
1 polymer ?
#
loop_
_entity_poly.entity_id
_entity_poly.type
_entity_poly.pdbx_seq_one_letter_code
_entity_poly.pdbx_strand_id
1 'polypeptide(L)'
;MLQPSARFVCALATASLLTLTGATACERSKEQGQAREDSQDGPVRRLTIAEPAKGWDAHWDLDGFVAMVPPVRLPTSTAGQDDVVVWLRVPDGATIETVEGDDGELRLRFPPGTVADRVESRGPANARRVIDVRGTRIDEDGEEWMHTYRSDARGGLFGYEWPRSSAQAHAEATRRLLAELETQPRAQKLDAKARAAYLRRIETKNDCVGCHSHSREINAVEGEFGVVNRGTDASGFFTPQTVLAENTVLESYGAIDPNLRHPWVELSCPQGEAPQRVRHGKRLRAECDLDAVPIARFSLAKALEADDRHAREVCAARRYLYDRLDERGKLAFEPAAKICGIDL
;
A
#
# COMPACT_ATOMS: atom_id res chain seq x y z
N MET A 1 -30.63 22.80 -56.14
CA MET A 1 -30.59 24.25 -55.86
C MET A 1 -29.44 24.49 -54.90
N LEU A 2 -28.37 25.07 -55.42
CA LEU A 2 -27.09 25.38 -54.78
C LEU A 2 -27.05 26.90 -54.60
N GLN A 3 -26.63 27.39 -53.43
CA GLN A 3 -26.07 28.74 -53.22
C GLN A 3 -25.61 28.91 -51.75
N PRO A 4 -24.67 29.84 -51.42
CA PRO A 4 -23.25 29.68 -51.69
C PRO A 4 -22.35 29.99 -50.47
N SER A 5 -21.06 29.81 -50.72
CA SER A 5 -19.85 30.07 -49.95
C SER A 5 -19.64 31.51 -49.48
N ALA A 6 -19.04 31.67 -48.29
CA ALA A 6 -18.35 32.89 -47.87
C ALA A 6 -16.85 32.57 -47.67
N ARG A 7 -16.02 33.25 -48.46
CA ARG A 7 -14.56 33.30 -48.34
C ARG A 7 -14.18 34.39 -47.34
N PHE A 8 -13.19 34.13 -46.50
CA PHE A 8 -12.39 35.18 -45.86
C PHE A 8 -10.91 34.87 -46.09
N VAL A 9 -10.23 35.83 -46.73
CA VAL A 9 -8.78 35.94 -46.90
C VAL A 9 -8.37 37.30 -46.35
N CYS A 10 -7.28 37.31 -45.58
CA CYS A 10 -6.39 38.41 -45.12
C CYS A 10 -6.05 38.17 -43.65
N ALA A 11 -4.82 38.30 -43.15
CA ALA A 11 -3.57 38.77 -43.71
C ALA A 11 -2.40 38.23 -42.86
N LEU A 12 -1.23 38.13 -43.49
CA LEU A 12 0.07 38.09 -42.83
C LEU A 12 0.31 39.40 -42.06
N ALA A 13 0.71 39.33 -40.79
CA ALA A 13 1.61 40.31 -40.18
C ALA A 13 2.23 39.79 -38.87
N THR A 14 3.57 39.88 -38.86
CA THR A 14 4.45 40.26 -37.75
C THR A 14 4.60 39.36 -36.52
N ALA A 15 5.82 38.83 -36.42
CA ALA A 15 6.47 38.37 -35.21
C ALA A 15 6.35 39.39 -34.07
N SER A 16 6.06 38.88 -32.87
CA SER A 16 6.30 39.57 -31.61
C SER A 16 6.79 38.55 -30.60
N LEU A 17 7.97 38.82 -30.05
CA LEU A 17 8.53 38.17 -28.87
C LEU A 17 7.49 38.14 -27.75
N LEU A 18 7.09 36.95 -27.31
CA LEU A 18 6.53 36.75 -25.98
C LEU A 18 7.53 35.96 -25.14
N THR A 19 8.19 36.71 -24.28
CA THR A 19 9.04 36.25 -23.19
C THR A 19 8.27 35.42 -22.16
N LEU A 20 8.97 34.43 -21.63
CA LEU A 20 8.61 33.47 -20.58
C LEU A 20 7.73 34.07 -19.46
N THR A 21 6.55 33.49 -19.25
CA THR A 21 5.87 33.41 -17.93
C THR A 21 4.88 32.23 -17.93
N GLY A 22 5.39 31.00 -18.13
CA GLY A 22 4.56 29.78 -18.19
C GLY A 22 4.77 28.76 -17.06
N ALA A 23 5.75 28.97 -16.17
CA ALA A 23 6.17 27.92 -15.21
C ALA A 23 5.40 27.89 -13.88
N THR A 24 4.63 28.92 -13.52
CA THR A 24 4.15 29.08 -12.12
C THR A 24 2.86 28.35 -11.76
N ALA A 25 2.14 27.73 -12.71
CA ALA A 25 0.89 27.03 -12.42
C ALA A 25 1.05 25.52 -12.16
N CYS A 26 2.07 24.88 -12.76
CA CYS A 26 2.32 23.44 -12.58
C CYS A 26 3.14 23.13 -11.30
N GLU A 27 3.92 24.09 -10.80
CA GLU A 27 4.67 23.93 -9.54
C GLU A 27 3.78 24.08 -8.30
N ARG A 28 2.71 24.91 -8.35
CA ARG A 28 1.82 25.12 -7.19
C ARG A 28 0.92 23.94 -6.85
N SER A 29 0.67 23.00 -7.77
CA SER A 29 -0.10 21.79 -7.46
C SER A 29 0.71 20.73 -6.73
N LYS A 30 2.05 20.75 -6.82
CA LYS A 30 2.92 19.80 -6.10
C LYS A 30 3.00 20.08 -4.60
N GLU A 31 2.85 21.34 -4.18
CA GLU A 31 2.87 21.70 -2.75
C GLU A 31 1.63 21.26 -1.95
N GLN A 32 0.55 20.83 -2.62
CA GLN A 32 -0.71 20.48 -1.93
C GLN A 32 -0.78 19.02 -1.47
N GLY A 33 0.10 18.15 -1.96
CA GLY A 33 0.13 16.72 -1.59
C GLY A 33 1.23 16.36 -0.59
N GLN A 34 2.38 17.03 -0.63
CA GLN A 34 3.53 16.59 0.18
C GLN A 34 3.32 16.84 1.68
N ALA A 35 3.66 15.83 2.49
CA ALA A 35 3.69 15.97 3.93
C ALA A 35 4.61 17.13 4.33
N ARG A 36 4.10 18.05 5.15
CA ARG A 36 4.92 19.17 5.65
C ARG A 36 5.75 18.70 6.84
N GLU A 37 7.06 18.92 6.75
CA GLU A 37 7.99 18.72 7.85
C GLU A 37 7.97 19.93 8.79
N ASP A 38 7.50 19.75 10.02
CA ASP A 38 7.72 20.73 11.09
C ASP A 38 9.15 20.50 11.62
N SER A 39 10.13 21.37 11.31
CA SER A 39 11.52 21.14 11.73
C SER A 39 11.61 21.02 13.25
N GLN A 40 12.01 19.85 13.73
CA GLN A 40 12.42 19.62 15.11
C GLN A 40 13.78 18.94 15.08
N ASP A 41 14.73 19.49 15.84
CA ASP A 41 16.06 18.87 16.04
C ASP A 41 15.88 17.43 16.56
N GLY A 42 16.36 16.44 15.81
CA GLY A 42 16.39 15.04 16.22
C GLY A 42 16.03 14.02 15.13
N PRO A 43 16.16 12.72 15.42
CA PRO A 43 15.90 11.64 14.46
C PRO A 43 14.39 11.33 14.28
N VAL A 44 13.49 12.12 14.87
CA VAL A 44 12.04 11.93 14.76
C VAL A 44 11.42 13.19 14.19
N ARG A 45 10.75 13.05 13.04
CA ARG A 45 10.09 14.16 12.35
C ARG A 45 8.59 14.09 12.57
N ARG A 46 7.94 15.22 12.83
CA ARG A 46 6.47 15.30 12.83
C ARG A 46 6.00 15.53 11.39
N LEU A 47 4.97 14.80 10.99
CA LEU A 47 4.40 14.85 9.64
C LEU A 47 2.94 15.27 9.71
N THR A 48 2.48 16.01 8.71
CA THR A 48 1.05 16.31 8.53
C THR A 48 0.65 16.27 7.07
N ILE A 49 -0.57 15.80 6.80
CA ILE A 49 -1.21 15.83 5.48
C ILE A 49 -2.57 16.51 5.66
N ALA A 50 -2.78 17.64 4.98
CA ALA A 50 -4.07 18.30 4.99
C ALA A 50 -5.11 17.44 4.25
N GLU A 51 -6.39 17.58 4.60
CA GLU A 51 -7.45 16.90 3.85
C GLU A 51 -7.43 17.35 2.38
N PRO A 52 -7.29 16.43 1.41
CA PRO A 52 -7.22 16.83 0.01
C PRO A 52 -8.59 17.30 -0.48
N ALA A 53 -8.62 18.40 -1.24
CA ALA A 53 -9.87 18.95 -1.78
C ALA A 53 -10.66 17.97 -2.66
N LYS A 54 -9.97 16.99 -3.26
CA LYS A 54 -10.55 15.95 -4.13
C LYS A 54 -10.79 14.61 -3.40
N GLY A 55 -10.65 14.59 -2.08
CA GLY A 55 -10.75 13.37 -1.28
C GLY A 55 -9.44 12.60 -1.17
N TRP A 56 -9.41 11.61 -0.27
CA TRP A 56 -8.21 10.90 0.13
C TRP A 56 -7.57 10.06 -0.97
N ASP A 57 -8.35 9.37 -1.79
CA ASP A 57 -7.79 8.54 -2.89
C ASP A 57 -6.98 9.40 -3.88
N ALA A 58 -7.42 10.65 -4.11
CA ALA A 58 -6.73 11.56 -4.99
C ALA A 58 -5.35 12.01 -4.46
N HIS A 59 -5.08 11.94 -3.15
CA HIS A 59 -3.77 12.33 -2.62
C HIS A 59 -2.66 11.42 -3.16
N TRP A 60 -2.80 10.12 -2.98
CA TRP A 60 -1.80 9.16 -3.45
C TRP A 60 -1.73 9.14 -4.98
N ASP A 61 -2.87 9.14 -5.67
CA ASP A 61 -2.89 9.17 -7.13
C ASP A 61 -2.17 10.41 -7.71
N LEU A 62 -2.42 11.60 -7.16
CA LEU A 62 -1.83 12.85 -7.66
C LEU A 62 -0.33 12.96 -7.36
N ASP A 63 0.14 12.30 -6.31
CA ASP A 63 1.55 12.31 -5.91
C ASP A 63 2.37 11.19 -6.59
N GLY A 64 1.77 10.51 -7.59
CA GLY A 64 2.45 9.52 -8.42
C GLY A 64 2.55 8.14 -7.80
N PHE A 65 1.74 7.84 -6.78
CA PHE A 65 1.61 6.48 -6.26
C PHE A 65 0.72 5.64 -7.17
N VAL A 66 0.95 4.33 -7.12
CA VAL A 66 0.09 3.31 -7.73
C VAL A 66 -0.37 2.34 -6.66
N ALA A 67 -1.66 2.00 -6.69
CA ALA A 67 -2.23 0.98 -5.80
C ALA A 67 -1.65 -0.40 -6.15
N MET A 68 -0.95 -1.01 -5.20
CA MET A 68 -0.44 -2.37 -5.26
C MET A 68 -1.57 -3.33 -4.88
N VAL A 69 -2.37 -3.71 -5.88
CA VAL A 69 -3.51 -4.61 -5.70
C VAL A 69 -3.04 -6.07 -5.80
N PRO A 70 -2.99 -6.83 -4.70
CA PRO A 70 -2.57 -8.23 -4.76
C PRO A 70 -3.70 -9.12 -5.34
N PRO A 71 -3.36 -10.23 -6.04
CA PRO A 71 -4.36 -11.18 -6.54
C PRO A 71 -5.24 -11.75 -5.42
N VAL A 72 -4.63 -12.13 -4.30
CA VAL A 72 -5.32 -12.53 -3.07
C VAL A 72 -5.42 -11.33 -2.15
N ARG A 73 -6.65 -10.95 -1.81
CA ARG A 73 -6.95 -9.73 -1.05
C ARG A 73 -6.57 -9.87 0.42
N LEU A 74 -6.33 -8.74 1.09
CA LEU A 74 -6.11 -8.73 2.53
C LEU A 74 -7.44 -8.89 3.29
N PRO A 75 -7.45 -9.54 4.47
CA PRO A 75 -8.63 -9.57 5.32
C PRO A 75 -9.04 -8.17 5.80
N THR A 76 -10.34 -8.01 6.04
CA THR A 76 -10.93 -6.75 6.51
C THR A 76 -11.59 -6.95 7.88
N SER A 77 -11.71 -5.86 8.66
CA SER A 77 -12.43 -5.92 9.94
C SER A 77 -13.96 -5.84 9.78
N THR A 78 -14.47 -5.26 8.69
CA THR A 78 -15.91 -5.14 8.42
C THR A 78 -16.21 -5.26 6.92
N ALA A 79 -17.34 -5.91 6.59
CA ALA A 79 -17.71 -6.17 5.19
C ALA A 79 -18.07 -4.85 4.50
N GLY A 80 -17.34 -4.50 3.44
CA GLY A 80 -17.63 -3.35 2.58
C GLY A 80 -17.52 -1.99 3.28
N GLN A 81 -16.91 -1.93 4.46
CA GLN A 81 -16.77 -0.71 5.26
C GLN A 81 -15.34 -0.39 5.66
N ASP A 82 -14.44 -1.37 5.64
CA ASP A 82 -13.00 -1.15 5.78
C ASP A 82 -12.31 -1.51 4.47
N ASP A 83 -11.39 -0.64 4.05
CA ASP A 83 -10.56 -0.85 2.87
C ASP A 83 -9.10 -0.65 3.25
N VAL A 84 -8.24 -1.56 2.82
CA VAL A 84 -6.80 -1.50 3.04
C VAL A 84 -6.15 -1.50 1.66
N VAL A 85 -5.56 -0.38 1.31
CA VAL A 85 -4.84 -0.20 0.04
C VAL A 85 -3.37 -0.01 0.36
N VAL A 86 -2.51 -0.70 -0.37
CA VAL A 86 -1.07 -0.44 -0.32
C VAL A 86 -0.72 0.39 -1.53
N TRP A 87 -0.18 1.57 -1.31
CA TRP A 87 0.27 2.50 -2.34
C TRP A 87 1.78 2.42 -2.44
N LEU A 88 2.31 2.44 -3.67
CA LEU A 88 3.73 2.42 -3.93
C LEU A 88 4.09 3.51 -4.92
N ARG A 89 5.15 4.26 -4.61
CA ARG A 89 5.78 5.21 -5.50
C ARG A 89 7.26 4.89 -5.62
N VAL A 90 7.68 4.49 -6.80
CA VAL A 90 9.09 4.30 -7.19
C VAL A 90 9.49 5.48 -8.08
N PRO A 91 10.68 6.08 -7.90
CA PRO A 91 11.11 7.19 -8.75
C PRO A 91 11.10 6.85 -10.24
N ASP A 92 10.83 7.85 -11.07
CA ASP A 92 10.79 7.68 -12.52
C ASP A 92 12.16 7.24 -13.06
N GLY A 93 12.15 6.19 -13.89
CA GLY A 93 13.36 5.61 -14.48
C GLY A 93 14.23 4.79 -13.52
N ALA A 94 13.86 4.68 -12.23
CA ALA A 94 14.58 3.84 -11.30
C ALA A 94 14.23 2.35 -11.48
N THR A 95 15.21 1.50 -11.20
CA THR A 95 15.10 0.04 -11.32
C THR A 95 14.91 -0.59 -9.95
N ILE A 96 13.98 -1.53 -9.85
CA ILE A 96 13.78 -2.44 -8.73
C ILE A 96 14.68 -3.66 -8.98
N GLU A 97 15.65 -3.87 -8.09
CA GLU A 97 16.56 -5.00 -8.17
C GLU A 97 15.88 -6.28 -7.70
N THR A 98 16.25 -7.41 -8.29
CA THR A 98 15.92 -8.73 -7.75
C THR A 98 17.12 -9.36 -7.07
N VAL A 99 16.93 -9.75 -5.82
CA VAL A 99 17.94 -10.41 -5.01
C VAL A 99 17.45 -11.76 -4.53
N GLU A 100 18.37 -12.71 -4.45
CA GLU A 100 18.09 -14.02 -3.90
C GLU A 100 18.23 -13.94 -2.38
N GLY A 101 17.22 -14.40 -1.64
CA GLY A 101 17.35 -14.56 -0.19
C GLY A 101 18.02 -15.87 0.19
N ASP A 102 18.19 -16.07 1.49
CA ASP A 102 18.92 -17.23 2.03
C ASP A 102 18.21 -18.58 1.75
N ASP A 103 16.91 -18.54 1.46
CA ASP A 103 16.07 -19.67 1.05
C ASP A 103 16.10 -19.93 -0.48
N GLY A 104 16.87 -19.15 -1.25
CA GLY A 104 16.92 -19.23 -2.71
C GLY A 104 15.78 -18.50 -3.43
N GLU A 105 14.83 -17.90 -2.70
CA GLU A 105 13.69 -17.20 -3.29
C GLU A 105 14.08 -15.78 -3.72
N LEU A 106 13.61 -15.38 -4.91
CA LEU A 106 13.79 -14.02 -5.42
C LEU A 106 12.92 -13.03 -4.64
N ARG A 107 13.54 -11.94 -4.22
CA ARG A 107 12.93 -10.83 -3.49
C ARG A 107 13.23 -9.51 -4.18
N LEU A 108 12.33 -8.55 -4.00
CA LEU A 108 12.48 -7.20 -4.56
C LEU A 108 13.29 -6.33 -3.59
N ARG A 109 14.28 -5.61 -4.11
CA ARG A 109 14.93 -4.50 -3.41
C ARG A 109 14.59 -3.20 -4.12
N PHE A 110 14.02 -2.27 -3.39
CA PHE A 110 13.56 -1.00 -3.92
C PHE A 110 14.68 0.06 -3.91
N PRO A 111 14.73 0.93 -4.93
CA PRO A 111 15.75 1.97 -5.01
C PRO A 111 15.48 3.14 -4.04
N PRO A 112 16.51 3.94 -3.71
CA PRO A 112 16.38 5.25 -3.08
C PRO A 112 15.26 6.09 -3.67
N GLY A 113 14.53 6.82 -2.83
CA GLY A 113 13.36 7.64 -3.20
C GLY A 113 12.03 6.89 -3.24
N THR A 114 12.03 5.56 -3.04
CA THR A 114 10.79 4.76 -2.98
C THR A 114 9.97 5.10 -1.72
N VAL A 115 8.65 5.19 -1.86
CA VAL A 115 7.70 5.31 -0.74
C VAL A 115 6.62 4.24 -0.86
N ALA A 116 6.34 3.52 0.23
CA ALA A 116 5.27 2.54 0.31
C ALA A 116 4.36 2.82 1.50
N ASP A 117 3.05 2.98 1.26
CA ASP A 117 2.04 3.33 2.26
C ASP A 117 0.92 2.31 2.31
N ARG A 118 0.72 1.66 3.47
CA ARG A 118 -0.51 0.93 3.79
C ARG A 118 -1.53 1.91 4.38
N VAL A 119 -2.58 2.18 3.63
CA VAL A 119 -3.66 3.09 3.99
C VAL A 119 -4.89 2.29 4.41
N GLU A 120 -5.29 2.42 5.67
CA GLU A 120 -6.55 1.88 6.19
C GLU A 120 -7.61 2.98 6.21
N SER A 121 -8.69 2.72 5.49
CA SER A 121 -9.86 3.61 5.41
C SER A 121 -11.09 2.94 6.01
N ARG A 122 -11.98 3.76 6.58
CA ARG A 122 -13.26 3.32 7.14
C ARG A 122 -14.43 4.18 6.64
N GLY A 123 -15.57 3.53 6.46
CA GLY A 123 -16.83 4.15 6.08
C GLY A 123 -17.29 3.70 4.69
N PRO A 124 -18.52 4.07 4.29
CA PRO A 124 -19.02 3.79 2.95
C PRO A 124 -18.21 4.59 1.91
N ALA A 125 -18.22 4.16 0.65
CA ALA A 125 -17.42 4.75 -0.41
C ALA A 125 -17.56 6.29 -0.53
N ASN A 126 -18.76 6.84 -0.32
CA ASN A 126 -19.04 8.28 -0.41
C ASN A 126 -18.70 9.08 0.85
N ALA A 127 -18.31 8.43 1.96
CA ALA A 127 -17.93 9.08 3.21
C ALA A 127 -16.70 8.40 3.85
N ARG A 128 -15.85 7.83 3.00
CA ARG A 128 -14.65 7.08 3.38
C ARG A 128 -13.64 8.04 4.00
N ARG A 129 -13.09 7.64 5.15
CA ARG A 129 -12.08 8.41 5.86
C ARG A 129 -10.85 7.55 6.11
N VAL A 130 -9.68 8.10 5.86
CA VAL A 130 -8.42 7.47 6.27
C VAL A 130 -8.32 7.51 7.79
N ILE A 131 -8.01 6.37 8.41
CA ILE A 131 -7.93 6.24 9.87
C ILE A 131 -6.55 5.85 10.38
N ASP A 132 -5.70 5.32 9.51
CA ASP A 132 -4.34 4.88 9.80
C ASP A 132 -3.58 4.79 8.48
N VAL A 133 -2.38 5.36 8.43
CA VAL A 133 -1.41 5.12 7.35
C VAL A 133 -0.14 4.65 8.00
N ARG A 134 0.47 3.62 7.45
CA ARG A 134 1.78 3.11 7.88
C ARG A 134 2.62 2.92 6.66
N GLY A 135 3.85 3.39 6.68
CA GLY A 135 4.68 3.27 5.52
C GLY A 135 6.15 3.36 5.81
N THR A 136 6.89 3.26 4.73
CA THR A 136 8.34 3.41 4.70
C THR A 136 8.71 4.28 3.51
N ARG A 137 9.64 5.19 3.71
CA ARG A 137 10.35 5.93 2.68
C ARG A 137 11.81 5.51 2.67
N ILE A 138 12.37 5.24 1.50
CA ILE A 138 13.81 5.07 1.31
C ILE A 138 14.35 6.42 0.89
N ASP A 139 15.23 7.03 1.67
CA ASP A 139 15.82 8.32 1.32
C ASP A 139 16.90 8.21 0.24
N GLU A 140 17.55 9.33 -0.11
CA GLU A 140 18.57 9.41 -1.15
C GLU A 140 19.84 8.61 -0.78
N ASP A 141 20.14 8.47 0.51
CA ASP A 141 21.28 7.71 1.03
C ASP A 141 20.95 6.22 1.18
N GLY A 142 19.71 5.82 0.87
CA GLY A 142 19.22 4.45 1.04
C GLY A 142 18.80 4.13 2.47
N GLU A 143 18.78 5.10 3.38
CA GLU A 143 18.25 4.90 4.73
C GLU A 143 16.73 4.78 4.67
N GLU A 144 16.20 3.77 5.37
CA GLU A 144 14.77 3.53 5.46
C GLU A 144 14.19 4.27 6.65
N TRP A 145 13.21 5.12 6.37
CA TRP A 145 12.44 5.89 7.33
C TRP A 145 11.04 5.31 7.43
N MET A 146 10.64 4.84 8.60
CA MET A 146 9.28 4.38 8.85
C MET A 146 8.41 5.54 9.32
N HIS A 147 7.14 5.54 8.94
CA HIS A 147 6.16 6.53 9.42
C HIS A 147 4.81 5.93 9.73
N THR A 148 4.10 6.60 10.64
CA THR A 148 2.69 6.32 10.93
C THR A 148 1.91 7.63 10.94
N TYR A 149 0.78 7.67 10.23
CA TYR A 149 -0.21 8.74 10.32
C TYR A 149 -1.53 8.27 10.93
N ARG A 150 -2.23 9.20 11.59
CA ARG A 150 -3.55 9.03 12.19
C ARG A 150 -4.43 10.20 11.79
N SER A 151 -5.74 9.97 11.71
CA SER A 151 -6.68 11.08 11.47
C SER A 151 -6.77 12.04 12.64
N ASP A 152 -6.78 13.33 12.30
CA ASP A 152 -7.07 14.41 13.23
C ASP A 152 -8.58 14.70 13.29
N ALA A 153 -8.96 15.67 14.13
CA ALA A 153 -10.35 16.09 14.29
C ALA A 153 -10.91 16.89 13.09
N ARG A 154 -10.06 17.43 12.23
CA ARG A 154 -10.40 18.26 11.07
C ARG A 154 -10.54 17.45 9.79
N GLY A 155 -10.24 16.15 9.84
CA GLY A 155 -10.29 15.26 8.68
C GLY A 155 -8.93 15.05 8.03
N GLY A 156 -7.90 15.80 8.41
CA GLY A 156 -6.51 15.64 7.98
C GLY A 156 -5.80 14.47 8.67
N LEU A 157 -4.52 14.30 8.37
CA LEU A 157 -3.64 13.32 8.98
C LEU A 157 -2.46 13.99 9.70
N PHE A 158 -2.05 13.42 10.82
CA PHE A 158 -0.82 13.77 11.51
C PHE A 158 -0.07 12.50 11.89
N GLY A 159 1.24 12.60 12.02
CA GLY A 159 2.08 11.43 12.22
C GLY A 159 3.50 11.76 12.62
N TYR A 160 4.30 10.71 12.71
CA TYR A 160 5.73 10.82 12.96
C TYR A 160 6.50 9.87 12.03
N GLU A 161 7.68 10.29 11.63
CA GLU A 161 8.66 9.51 10.87
C GLU A 161 9.93 9.32 11.72
N TRP A 162 10.58 8.17 11.57
CA TRP A 162 11.82 7.84 12.26
C TRP A 162 12.69 6.88 11.42
N PRO A 163 14.02 6.90 11.56
CA PRO A 163 14.88 5.94 10.89
C PRO A 163 14.62 4.54 11.45
N ARG A 164 14.37 3.58 10.56
CA ARG A 164 14.09 2.18 10.88
C ARG A 164 15.19 1.54 11.73
N SER A 165 16.44 1.96 11.50
CA SER A 165 17.64 1.51 12.18
C SER A 165 17.68 1.87 13.67
N SER A 166 16.84 2.80 14.14
CA SER A 166 16.89 3.33 15.50
C SER A 166 15.67 2.95 16.34
N ALA A 167 15.83 1.93 17.18
CA ALA A 167 14.83 1.56 18.19
C ALA A 167 14.52 2.72 19.16
N GLN A 168 15.50 3.58 19.45
CA GLN A 168 15.30 4.77 20.27
C GLN A 168 14.40 5.80 19.58
N ALA A 169 14.65 6.09 18.30
CA ALA A 169 13.82 7.01 17.53
C ALA A 169 12.39 6.47 17.36
N HIS A 170 12.24 5.15 17.17
CA HIS A 170 10.95 4.48 17.14
C HIS A 170 10.17 4.63 18.46
N ALA A 171 10.82 4.37 19.60
CA ALA A 171 10.19 4.54 20.92
C ALA A 171 9.76 6.00 21.14
N GLU A 172 10.59 6.96 20.74
CA GLU A 172 10.29 8.39 20.85
C GLU A 172 9.13 8.80 19.93
N ALA A 173 9.11 8.38 18.67
CA ALA A 173 8.01 8.62 17.73
C ALA A 173 6.69 8.04 18.26
N THR A 174 6.73 6.82 18.80
CA THR A 174 5.57 6.18 19.43
C THR A 174 5.06 6.99 20.62
N ARG A 175 5.95 7.42 21.52
CA ARG A 175 5.61 8.23 22.69
C ARG A 175 4.96 9.55 22.28
N ARG A 176 5.52 10.26 21.29
CA ARG A 176 4.96 11.52 20.77
C ARG A 176 3.58 11.31 20.13
N LEU A 177 3.43 10.26 19.33
CA LEU A 177 2.15 9.87 18.72
C LEU A 177 1.06 9.63 19.77
N LEU A 178 1.36 8.86 20.81
CA LEU A 178 0.40 8.56 21.87
C LEU A 178 0.02 9.80 22.68
N ALA A 179 0.99 10.68 22.96
CA ALA A 179 0.74 11.94 23.65
C ALA A 179 -0.19 12.85 22.83
N GLU A 180 0.06 13.03 21.53
CA GLU A 180 -0.80 13.85 20.67
C GLU A 180 -2.20 13.23 20.53
N LEU A 181 -2.30 11.90 20.34
CA LEU A 181 -3.58 11.18 20.30
C LEU A 181 -4.39 11.32 21.59
N GLU A 182 -3.75 11.36 22.76
CA GLU A 182 -4.44 11.56 24.02
C GLU A 182 -5.16 12.92 24.06
N THR A 183 -4.61 13.95 23.41
CA THR A 183 -5.24 15.28 23.33
C THR A 183 -6.41 15.36 22.33
N GLN A 184 -6.56 14.37 21.44
CA GLN A 184 -7.59 14.40 20.41
C GLN A 184 -9.01 14.23 21.00
N PRO A 185 -10.04 14.89 20.44
CA PRO A 185 -11.42 14.79 20.93
C PRO A 185 -11.96 13.37 21.06
N ARG A 186 -11.50 12.46 20.19
CA ARG A 186 -11.88 11.03 20.26
C ARG A 186 -11.40 10.39 21.57
N ALA A 187 -10.15 10.62 21.97
CA ALA A 187 -9.59 10.04 23.18
C ALA A 187 -10.20 10.70 24.43
N GLN A 188 -10.42 12.03 24.40
CA GLN A 188 -11.02 12.79 25.50
C GLN A 188 -12.47 12.39 25.82
N LYS A 189 -13.20 11.84 24.85
CA LYS A 189 -14.56 11.31 25.05
C LYS A 189 -14.60 9.92 25.70
N LEU A 190 -13.46 9.22 25.77
CA LEU A 190 -13.38 7.90 26.38
C LEU A 190 -13.12 8.03 27.89
N ASP A 191 -13.69 7.14 28.69
CA ASP A 191 -13.29 6.99 30.08
C ASP A 191 -11.81 6.56 30.18
N ALA A 192 -11.22 6.68 31.37
CA ALA A 192 -9.80 6.41 31.58
C ALA A 192 -9.38 4.99 31.15
N LYS A 193 -10.23 3.98 31.40
CA LYS A 193 -9.94 2.58 31.08
C LYS A 193 -10.00 2.35 29.56
N ALA A 194 -11.04 2.85 28.90
CA ALA A 194 -11.23 2.76 27.46
C ALA A 194 -10.15 3.56 26.71
N ARG A 195 -9.76 4.73 27.22
CA ARG A 195 -8.65 5.54 26.68
C ARG A 195 -7.32 4.80 26.77
N ALA A 196 -6.99 4.23 27.93
CA ALA A 196 -5.78 3.42 28.09
C ALA A 196 -5.75 2.22 27.15
N ALA A 197 -6.87 1.50 26.99
CA ALA A 197 -6.98 0.38 26.05
C ALA A 197 -6.90 0.83 24.57
N TYR A 198 -7.39 2.02 24.25
CA TYR A 198 -7.25 2.62 22.91
C TYR A 198 -5.78 2.94 22.58
N LEU A 199 -5.09 3.64 23.48
CA LEU A 199 -3.68 4.02 23.29
C LEU A 199 -2.76 2.80 23.25
N ARG A 200 -2.92 1.83 24.16
CA ARG A 200 -2.15 0.58 24.16
C ARG A 200 -2.28 -0.19 22.84
N ARG A 201 -3.48 -0.22 22.24
CA ARG A 201 -3.67 -0.88 20.94
C ARG A 201 -2.89 -0.19 19.83
N ILE A 202 -2.79 1.14 19.87
CA ILE A 202 -2.02 1.92 18.90
C ILE A 202 -0.53 1.67 19.11
N GLU A 203 -0.07 1.71 20.36
CA GLU A 203 1.29 1.35 20.75
C GLU A 203 1.68 -0.03 20.20
N THR A 204 0.90 -1.07 20.50
CA THR A 204 1.15 -2.44 19.99
C THR A 204 1.19 -2.48 18.47
N LYS A 205 0.27 -1.79 17.79
CA LYS A 205 0.32 -1.75 16.33
C LYS A 205 1.57 -1.03 15.85
N ASN A 206 2.06 0.01 16.53
CA ASN A 206 3.20 0.81 16.06
C ASN A 206 4.55 0.06 16.12
N ASP A 207 4.59 -1.19 16.61
CA ASP A 207 5.76 -2.05 16.51
C ASP A 207 5.98 -2.58 15.08
N CYS A 208 6.38 -1.69 14.17
CA CYS A 208 6.50 -1.97 12.75
C CYS A 208 7.71 -2.86 12.43
N VAL A 209 8.85 -2.65 13.12
CA VAL A 209 10.12 -3.32 12.80
C VAL A 209 10.02 -4.83 12.96
N GLY A 210 9.33 -5.32 13.99
CA GLY A 210 9.18 -6.75 14.23
C GLY A 210 8.45 -7.48 13.10
N CYS A 211 7.44 -6.85 12.49
CA CYS A 211 6.71 -7.45 11.38
C CYS A 211 7.42 -7.24 10.02
N HIS A 212 8.07 -6.09 9.83
CA HIS A 212 8.59 -5.67 8.54
C HIS A 212 10.07 -6.01 8.31
N SER A 213 10.68 -6.90 9.12
CA SER A 213 12.08 -7.32 8.95
C SER A 213 12.41 -7.67 7.49
N HIS A 214 13.58 -7.26 6.99
CA HIS A 214 14.00 -7.55 5.61
C HIS A 214 13.98 -9.04 5.33
N SER A 215 13.51 -9.41 4.14
CA SER A 215 13.49 -10.80 3.66
C SER A 215 12.80 -11.80 4.59
N ARG A 216 11.88 -11.36 5.45
CA ARG A 216 11.11 -12.24 6.34
C ARG A 216 10.48 -13.37 5.56
N GLU A 217 10.66 -14.59 6.05
CA GLU A 217 10.05 -15.77 5.45
C GLU A 217 8.52 -15.77 5.60
N ILE A 218 7.87 -16.58 4.75
CA ILE A 218 6.46 -16.90 4.89
C ILE A 218 6.29 -17.79 6.13
N ASN A 219 5.26 -17.55 6.93
CA ASN A 219 4.90 -18.46 8.02
C ASN A 219 4.51 -19.83 7.43
N ALA A 220 5.20 -20.89 7.83
CA ALA A 220 4.78 -22.26 7.52
C ALA A 220 3.63 -22.70 8.46
N VAL A 221 3.68 -22.20 9.69
CA VAL A 221 2.67 -22.40 10.74
C VAL A 221 2.12 -21.05 11.18
N GLU A 222 0.81 -20.97 11.46
CA GLU A 222 0.20 -19.71 11.89
C GLU A 222 0.94 -19.09 13.09
N GLY A 223 1.34 -17.82 12.96
CA GLY A 223 1.94 -17.05 14.05
C GLY A 223 3.47 -17.19 14.20
N GLU A 224 4.13 -18.04 13.40
CA GLU A 224 5.57 -18.35 13.51
C GLU A 224 6.46 -17.10 13.61
N PHE A 225 6.27 -16.15 12.69
CA PHE A 225 6.98 -14.87 12.68
C PHE A 225 6.03 -13.69 12.92
N GLY A 226 4.95 -13.92 13.67
CA GLY A 226 3.92 -12.93 13.98
C GLY A 226 2.62 -13.10 13.20
N VAL A 227 1.73 -12.11 13.31
CA VAL A 227 0.32 -12.21 12.88
C VAL A 227 0.10 -12.15 11.37
N VAL A 228 1.10 -11.71 10.61
CA VAL A 228 1.05 -11.66 9.15
C VAL A 228 1.74 -12.91 8.63
N ASN A 229 1.05 -13.68 7.80
CA ASN A 229 1.57 -14.94 7.28
C ASN A 229 2.49 -14.74 6.08
N ARG A 230 2.25 -13.72 5.24
CA ARG A 230 3.11 -13.44 4.08
C ARG A 230 4.52 -13.03 4.48
N GLY A 231 5.52 -13.51 3.76
CA GLY A 231 6.89 -13.00 3.86
C GLY A 231 7.03 -11.59 3.29
N THR A 232 8.15 -10.94 3.59
CA THR A 232 8.50 -9.65 3.01
C THR A 232 9.53 -9.81 1.90
N ASP A 233 9.58 -8.82 1.01
CA ASP A 233 10.71 -8.63 0.11
C ASP A 233 11.98 -8.16 0.85
N ALA A 234 13.04 -7.86 0.09
CA ALA A 234 14.33 -7.47 0.62
C ALA A 234 14.34 -6.06 1.24
N SER A 235 13.31 -5.25 0.97
CA SER A 235 13.08 -3.94 1.60
C SER A 235 12.08 -4.01 2.77
N GLY A 236 11.53 -5.20 3.07
CA GLY A 236 10.60 -5.38 4.18
C GLY A 236 9.14 -5.06 3.82
N PHE A 237 8.81 -4.97 2.53
CA PHE A 237 7.42 -4.78 2.08
C PHE A 237 6.75 -6.13 1.80
N PHE A 238 5.48 -6.25 2.19
CA PHE A 238 4.71 -7.48 1.95
C PHE A 238 4.08 -7.51 0.56
N THR A 239 3.46 -6.41 0.15
CA THR A 239 2.49 -6.44 -0.95
C THR A 239 3.12 -6.41 -2.34
N PRO A 240 4.15 -5.59 -2.63
CA PRO A 240 4.72 -5.52 -3.98
C PRO A 240 5.13 -6.89 -4.55
N GLN A 241 5.81 -7.72 -3.77
CA GLN A 241 6.17 -9.07 -4.21
C GLN A 241 4.92 -9.96 -4.43
N THR A 242 3.90 -9.86 -3.57
CA THR A 242 2.66 -10.64 -3.77
C THR A 242 1.84 -10.21 -4.99
N VAL A 243 2.01 -8.99 -5.50
CA VAL A 243 1.39 -8.56 -6.77
C VAL A 243 1.89 -9.43 -7.93
N LEU A 244 3.17 -9.81 -7.91
CA LEU A 244 3.81 -10.61 -8.95
C LEU A 244 3.57 -12.13 -8.79
N ALA A 245 3.15 -12.58 -7.61
CA ALA A 245 2.88 -14.00 -7.35
C ALA A 245 1.48 -14.43 -7.84
N GLU A 246 1.32 -15.69 -8.24
CA GLU A 246 -0.02 -16.29 -8.49
C GLU A 246 -0.64 -16.89 -7.22
N ASN A 247 0.22 -17.40 -6.34
CA ASN A 247 -0.12 -18.06 -5.10
C ASN A 247 0.42 -17.23 -3.94
N THR A 248 -0.32 -17.16 -2.86
CA THR A 248 0.17 -16.59 -1.60
C THR A 248 -0.55 -17.22 -0.43
N VAL A 249 0.07 -17.21 0.74
CA VAL A 249 -0.59 -17.67 1.96
C VAL A 249 -1.77 -16.77 2.32
N LEU A 250 -2.81 -17.39 2.88
CA LEU A 250 -3.93 -16.69 3.47
C LEU A 250 -3.52 -16.07 4.80
N GLU A 251 -4.03 -14.87 5.03
CA GLU A 251 -3.88 -14.17 6.29
C GLU A 251 -5.00 -14.59 7.24
N SER A 252 -4.68 -14.90 8.50
CA SER A 252 -5.68 -15.35 9.48
C SER A 252 -6.24 -14.20 10.35
N TYR A 253 -5.69 -12.99 10.21
CA TYR A 253 -6.18 -11.80 10.91
C TYR A 253 -7.46 -11.22 10.30
N GLY A 254 -8.02 -10.19 10.95
CA GLY A 254 -9.27 -9.58 10.52
C GLY A 254 -10.51 -10.37 10.93
N ALA A 255 -11.68 -9.88 10.54
CA ALA A 255 -12.96 -10.53 10.81
C ALA A 255 -13.54 -11.23 9.58
N ILE A 256 -13.17 -10.75 8.39
CA ILE A 256 -13.71 -11.18 7.12
C ILE A 256 -12.57 -11.34 6.13
N ASP A 257 -12.41 -12.56 5.65
CA ASP A 257 -11.55 -12.85 4.52
C ASP A 257 -12.41 -12.92 3.23
N PRO A 258 -12.27 -11.95 2.30
CA PRO A 258 -13.03 -11.94 1.05
C PRO A 258 -12.67 -13.10 0.12
N ASN A 259 -11.51 -13.73 0.30
CA ASN A 259 -11.01 -14.79 -0.58
C ASN A 259 -11.78 -16.10 -0.40
N LEU A 260 -12.30 -16.37 0.80
CA LEU A 260 -13.04 -17.61 1.10
C LEU A 260 -14.30 -17.81 0.23
N ARG A 261 -14.80 -16.76 -0.41
CA ARG A 261 -16.00 -16.82 -1.26
C ARG A 261 -15.75 -16.32 -2.67
N HIS A 262 -14.51 -16.02 -3.01
CA HIS A 262 -14.19 -15.45 -4.31
C HIS A 262 -14.23 -16.55 -5.39
N PRO A 263 -14.97 -16.37 -6.51
CA PRO A 263 -15.15 -17.42 -7.51
C PRO A 263 -13.85 -17.82 -8.22
N TRP A 264 -12.88 -16.90 -8.26
CA TRP A 264 -11.58 -17.09 -8.90
C TRP A 264 -10.46 -17.44 -7.90
N VAL A 265 -10.76 -17.65 -6.62
CA VAL A 265 -9.76 -18.08 -5.63
C VAL A 265 -9.94 -19.56 -5.32
N GLU A 266 -8.88 -20.32 -5.55
CA GLU A 266 -8.74 -21.71 -5.15
C GLU A 266 -7.90 -21.76 -3.86
N LEU A 267 -8.32 -22.58 -2.89
CA LEU A 267 -7.62 -22.72 -1.61
C LEU A 267 -7.09 -24.14 -1.47
N SER A 268 -5.86 -24.28 -1.01
CA SER A 268 -5.22 -25.55 -0.71
C SER A 268 -4.40 -25.45 0.57
N CYS A 269 -4.17 -26.58 1.22
CA CYS A 269 -3.14 -26.72 2.24
C CYS A 269 -1.78 -26.99 1.57
N PRO A 270 -0.66 -26.82 2.29
CA PRO A 270 0.67 -27.06 1.73
C PRO A 270 0.87 -28.47 1.15
N GLN A 271 0.16 -29.46 1.69
CA GLN A 271 0.20 -30.86 1.25
C GLN A 271 -0.77 -31.16 0.08
N GLY A 272 -1.52 -30.16 -0.39
CA GLY A 272 -2.35 -30.20 -1.60
C GLY A 272 -3.84 -30.48 -1.36
N GLU A 273 -4.25 -30.86 -0.15
CA GLU A 273 -5.65 -31.04 0.22
C GLU A 273 -6.42 -29.72 0.30
N ALA A 274 -7.74 -29.80 0.25
CA ALA A 274 -8.59 -28.64 0.47
C ALA A 274 -8.63 -28.28 1.97
N PRO A 275 -8.46 -27.00 2.36
CA PRO A 275 -8.56 -26.60 3.75
C PRO A 275 -9.99 -26.74 4.27
N GLN A 276 -10.12 -27.00 5.56
CA GLN A 276 -11.40 -27.02 6.25
C GLN A 276 -11.91 -25.59 6.44
N ARG A 277 -13.23 -25.40 6.27
CA ARG A 277 -13.87 -24.11 6.52
C ARG A 277 -14.46 -24.09 7.93
N VAL A 278 -13.74 -23.50 8.87
CA VAL A 278 -14.11 -23.52 10.29
C VAL A 278 -14.71 -22.18 10.70
N ARG A 279 -15.79 -22.24 11.50
CA ARG A 279 -16.48 -21.07 12.01
C ARG A 279 -16.07 -20.81 13.47
N HIS A 280 -15.40 -19.69 13.70
CA HIS A 280 -15.04 -19.20 15.04
C HIS A 280 -15.94 -18.02 15.42
N GLY A 281 -17.07 -18.35 16.05
CA GLY A 281 -18.12 -17.39 16.34
C GLY A 281 -18.70 -16.76 15.06
N LYS A 282 -18.45 -15.47 14.84
CA LYS A 282 -18.90 -14.76 13.63
C LYS A 282 -17.93 -14.85 12.46
N ARG A 283 -16.70 -15.34 12.68
CA ARG A 283 -15.65 -15.41 11.66
C ARG A 283 -15.69 -16.77 10.96
N LEU A 284 -15.46 -16.76 9.65
CA LEU A 284 -15.21 -17.96 8.86
C LEU A 284 -13.74 -17.95 8.48
N ARG A 285 -13.06 -19.09 8.63
CA ARG A 285 -11.64 -19.28 8.30
C ARG A 285 -11.43 -20.51 7.44
N ALA A 286 -10.32 -20.55 6.73
CA ALA A 286 -9.75 -21.76 6.15
C ALA A 286 -8.66 -22.25 7.11
N GLU A 287 -8.64 -23.55 7.42
CA GLU A 287 -7.69 -24.18 8.34
C GLU A 287 -7.14 -25.46 7.72
N CYS A 288 -5.84 -25.70 7.92
CA CYS A 288 -5.14 -26.92 7.53
C CYS A 288 -4.71 -27.70 8.76
N ASP A 289 -4.30 -28.95 8.56
CA ASP A 289 -3.80 -29.77 9.65
C ASP A 289 -2.52 -29.17 10.25
N LEU A 290 -2.30 -29.42 11.55
CA LEU A 290 -1.12 -28.98 12.31
C LEU A 290 -0.87 -27.46 12.25
N ASP A 291 -1.95 -26.66 12.19
CA ASP A 291 -1.89 -25.20 12.12
C ASP A 291 -1.11 -24.66 10.91
N ALA A 292 -0.94 -25.48 9.86
CA ALA A 292 -0.30 -25.07 8.64
C ALA A 292 -1.07 -23.93 7.97
N VAL A 293 -0.34 -22.98 7.37
CA VAL A 293 -0.98 -21.82 6.74
C VAL A 293 -1.60 -22.20 5.39
N PRO A 294 -2.92 -21.96 5.16
CA PRO A 294 -3.53 -22.24 3.87
C PRO A 294 -2.94 -21.35 2.76
N ILE A 295 -2.88 -21.89 1.54
CA ILE A 295 -2.43 -21.21 0.33
C ILE A 295 -3.66 -20.84 -0.51
N ALA A 296 -3.67 -19.62 -1.03
CA ALA A 296 -4.66 -19.15 -1.98
C ALA A 296 -4.04 -18.91 -3.35
N ARG A 297 -4.68 -19.43 -4.39
CA ARG A 297 -4.35 -19.20 -5.80
C ARG A 297 -5.45 -18.38 -6.46
N PHE A 298 -5.09 -17.25 -7.07
CA PHE A 298 -6.03 -16.47 -7.87
C PHE A 298 -5.91 -16.83 -9.35
N SER A 299 -6.98 -17.37 -9.94
CA SER A 299 -7.06 -17.68 -11.37
C SER A 299 -7.22 -16.41 -12.22
N LEU A 300 -6.14 -15.64 -12.37
CA LEU A 300 -6.16 -14.33 -13.02
C LEU A 300 -6.66 -14.39 -14.48
N ALA A 301 -6.23 -15.39 -15.26
CA ALA A 301 -6.68 -15.55 -16.65
C ALA A 301 -8.21 -15.72 -16.76
N LYS A 302 -8.79 -16.64 -15.97
CA LYS A 302 -10.25 -16.85 -15.92
C LYS A 302 -10.99 -15.60 -15.47
N ALA A 303 -10.42 -14.86 -14.52
CA ALA A 303 -11.01 -13.61 -14.03
C ALA A 303 -11.00 -12.51 -15.11
N LEU A 304 -9.92 -12.39 -15.90
CA LEU A 304 -9.83 -11.46 -17.03
C LEU A 304 -10.82 -11.82 -18.16
N GLU A 305 -10.95 -13.11 -18.49
CA GLU A 305 -11.96 -13.60 -19.46
C GLU A 305 -13.39 -13.24 -19.05
N ALA A 306 -13.65 -13.18 -17.74
CA ALA A 306 -14.93 -12.79 -17.16
C ALA A 306 -15.09 -11.26 -16.97
N ASP A 307 -14.18 -10.45 -17.49
CA ASP A 307 -14.13 -8.99 -17.31
C ASP A 307 -14.16 -8.55 -15.83
N ASP A 308 -13.50 -9.31 -14.96
CA ASP A 308 -13.42 -9.00 -13.53
C ASP A 308 -12.60 -7.72 -13.29
N ARG A 309 -13.20 -6.76 -12.55
CA ARG A 309 -12.55 -5.48 -12.25
C ARG A 309 -11.25 -5.65 -11.46
N HIS A 310 -11.22 -6.54 -10.48
CA HIS A 310 -10.06 -6.75 -9.62
C HIS A 310 -8.91 -7.37 -10.40
N ALA A 311 -9.20 -8.27 -11.34
CA ALA A 311 -8.20 -8.80 -12.25
C ALA A 311 -7.51 -7.70 -13.08
N ARG A 312 -8.25 -6.72 -13.59
CA ARG A 312 -7.67 -5.56 -14.30
C ARG A 312 -6.81 -4.68 -13.39
N GLU A 313 -7.25 -4.45 -12.15
CA GLU A 313 -6.50 -3.69 -11.14
C GLU A 313 -5.19 -4.40 -10.76
N VAL A 314 -5.21 -5.73 -10.58
CA VAL A 314 -4.01 -6.56 -10.40
C VAL A 314 -3.06 -6.41 -11.58
N CYS A 315 -3.56 -6.45 -12.81
CA CYS A 315 -2.73 -6.29 -14.00
C CYS A 315 -2.12 -4.90 -14.13
N ALA A 316 -2.83 -3.83 -13.75
CA ALA A 316 -2.28 -2.49 -13.70
C ALA A 316 -1.11 -2.39 -12.68
N ALA A 317 -1.26 -2.99 -11.50
CA ALA A 317 -0.20 -3.06 -10.50
C ALA A 317 1.01 -3.88 -10.98
N ARG A 318 0.76 -5.03 -11.64
CA ARG A 318 1.82 -5.86 -12.24
C ARG A 318 2.58 -5.11 -13.32
N ARG A 319 1.87 -4.41 -14.22
CA ARG A 319 2.47 -3.59 -15.27
C ARG A 319 3.43 -2.57 -14.68
N TYR A 320 2.97 -1.82 -13.66
CA TYR A 320 3.77 -0.81 -12.98
C TYR A 320 5.09 -1.36 -12.40
N LEU A 321 5.03 -2.50 -11.71
CA LEU A 321 6.21 -3.16 -11.14
C LEU A 321 7.12 -3.71 -12.25
N TYR A 322 6.55 -4.45 -13.20
CA TYR A 322 7.29 -5.13 -14.25
C TYR A 322 8.13 -4.17 -15.10
N ASP A 323 7.58 -3.00 -15.42
CA ASP A 323 8.27 -1.96 -16.21
C ASP A 323 9.51 -1.40 -15.50
N ARG A 324 9.63 -1.65 -14.19
CA ARG A 324 10.73 -1.17 -13.34
C ARG A 324 11.63 -2.29 -12.83
N LEU A 325 11.33 -3.57 -13.11
CA LEU A 325 12.21 -4.67 -12.70
C LEU A 325 13.52 -4.64 -13.49
N ASP A 326 14.59 -5.11 -12.86
CA ASP A 326 15.80 -5.51 -13.57
C ASP A 326 15.55 -6.71 -14.51
N GLU A 327 16.51 -7.02 -15.37
CA GLU A 327 16.35 -8.09 -16.37
C GLU A 327 16.15 -9.47 -15.72
N ARG A 328 16.80 -9.73 -14.59
CA ARG A 328 16.59 -10.97 -13.82
C ARG A 328 15.14 -11.08 -13.34
N GLY A 329 14.58 -10.00 -12.80
CA GLY A 329 13.20 -9.95 -12.35
C GLY A 329 12.20 -10.06 -13.50
N LYS A 330 12.44 -9.38 -14.61
CA LYS A 330 11.60 -9.49 -15.81
C LYS A 330 11.50 -10.92 -16.30
N LEU A 331 12.62 -11.65 -16.35
CA LEU A 331 12.65 -13.06 -16.73
C LEU A 331 11.92 -13.94 -15.69
N ALA A 332 12.19 -13.73 -14.40
CA ALA A 332 11.57 -14.51 -13.34
C ALA A 332 10.04 -14.36 -13.28
N PHE A 333 9.53 -13.16 -13.52
CA PHE A 333 8.10 -12.85 -13.42
C PHE A 333 7.40 -12.76 -14.78
N GLU A 334 8.07 -13.10 -15.88
CA GLU A 334 7.50 -13.14 -17.24
C GLU A 334 6.19 -13.95 -17.31
N PRO A 335 6.07 -15.17 -16.74
CA PRO A 335 4.82 -15.93 -16.82
C PRO A 335 3.62 -15.19 -16.22
N ALA A 336 3.82 -14.57 -15.05
CA ALA A 336 2.79 -13.79 -14.37
C ALA A 336 2.42 -12.51 -15.15
N ALA A 337 3.39 -11.91 -15.83
CA ALA A 337 3.21 -10.72 -16.64
C ALA A 337 2.42 -11.04 -17.94
N LYS A 338 2.75 -12.13 -18.63
CA LYS A 338 2.08 -12.56 -19.87
C LYS A 338 0.57 -12.71 -19.73
N ILE A 339 0.08 -13.17 -18.57
CA ILE A 339 -1.36 -13.27 -18.29
C ILE A 339 -2.07 -11.92 -18.42
N CYS A 340 -1.36 -10.82 -18.15
CA CYS A 340 -1.86 -9.45 -18.25
C CYS A 340 -1.65 -8.81 -19.63
N GLY A 341 -1.18 -9.55 -20.64
CA GLY A 341 -0.87 -8.98 -21.96
C GLY A 341 0.31 -8.01 -21.93
N ILE A 342 1.22 -8.23 -20.98
CA ILE A 342 2.47 -7.48 -20.86
C ILE A 342 3.46 -8.07 -21.87
N ASP A 343 3.76 -7.30 -22.92
CA ASP A 343 4.81 -7.64 -23.87
C ASP A 343 6.21 -7.34 -23.30
N LEU A 344 7.21 -8.07 -23.80
CA LEU A 344 8.61 -8.08 -23.38
C LEU A 344 9.49 -7.22 -24.27
#